data_AF-A0A8H4N598-F1
#
_entry.id   AF-A0A8H4N598-F1
#
_cell.length_a   1.000
_cell.length_b   1.000
_cell.length_c   1.000
_cell.angle_alpha   90.00
_cell.angle_beta   90.00
_cell.angle_gamma   90.00
#
_symmetry.space_group_name_H-M   'P 1'
#
loop_
_entity.id
_entity.type
_entity.pdbx_description
1 polymer ?
#
loop_
_entity_poly.entity_id
_entity_poly.type
_entity_poly.pdbx_seq_one_letter_code
_entity_poly.pdbx_strand_id
1 'polypeptide(L)'
;MPITFVTTSHPARSWPQGKVKSSDDLFHQAYPSDSRRSKSIIQSSFPRRLFREKQITPSSNGFVRAAFHAYSGHHHLNIRLEDVWFSILSQLNFFINAHAEELRAFFVSHEGTQELEIKDAGSINYADFGDMAYLMSRPLQENIVDPTFHTWCMSSFSTTTDSDRVVASVLMMGALQKYFSYRMTLDCGIPSVTLLGVREDWEEILNRPNRAGLTCCF
;
A
#
# COMPACT_ATOMS: atom_id res chain seq x y z
N MET A 1 -23.39 -6.72 -0.81
CA MET A 1 -23.27 -6.44 0.64
C MET A 1 -21.85 -6.83 1.06
N PRO A 2 -21.29 -6.25 2.15
CA PRO A 2 -19.99 -6.66 2.66
C PRO A 2 -19.92 -8.16 2.93
N ILE A 3 -18.76 -8.77 2.70
CA ILE A 3 -18.55 -10.21 2.84
C ILE A 3 -17.44 -10.44 3.88
N THR A 4 -17.75 -11.22 4.92
CA THR A 4 -16.78 -11.60 5.96
C THR A 4 -16.44 -13.08 5.86
N PHE A 5 -15.15 -13.39 5.82
CA PHE A 5 -14.61 -14.74 5.83
C PHE A 5 -13.87 -14.97 7.14
N VAL A 6 -14.22 -16.02 7.89
CA VAL A 6 -13.48 -16.45 9.08
C VAL A 6 -12.26 -17.23 8.63
N THR A 7 -11.08 -16.80 9.05
CA THR A 7 -9.78 -17.29 8.56
C THR A 7 -8.98 -18.07 9.61
N THR A 8 -9.29 -17.91 10.90
CA THR A 8 -8.80 -18.80 11.97
C THR A 8 -9.90 -19.07 13.01
N SER A 9 -9.69 -20.07 13.86
CA SER A 9 -10.65 -20.48 14.92
C SER A 9 -10.47 -19.73 16.25
N HIS A 10 -9.45 -18.88 16.41
CA HIS A 10 -9.20 -18.14 17.64
C HIS A 10 -9.95 -16.79 17.65
N PRO A 11 -10.38 -16.27 18.82
CA PRO A 11 -11.02 -14.96 18.91
C PRO A 11 -10.05 -13.82 18.55
N ALA A 12 -10.62 -12.64 18.27
CA ALA A 12 -9.84 -11.42 18.08
C ALA A 12 -9.43 -10.79 19.41
N ARG A 13 -8.28 -10.11 19.41
CA ARG A 13 -7.79 -9.30 20.54
C ARG A 13 -8.16 -7.82 20.36
N SER A 14 -8.26 -7.08 21.45
CA SER A 14 -8.49 -5.62 21.44
C SER A 14 -7.29 -4.86 20.85
N TRP A 15 -7.55 -3.82 20.05
CA TRP A 15 -6.50 -2.95 19.51
C TRP A 15 -5.76 -2.21 20.64
N PRO A 16 -4.43 -2.37 20.77
CA PRO A 16 -3.69 -1.87 21.95
C PRO A 16 -3.21 -0.43 21.81
N GLN A 17 -3.25 0.16 20.62
CA GLN A 17 -2.62 1.47 20.35
C GLN A 17 -3.58 2.64 20.59
N GLY A 18 -3.00 3.76 21.00
CA GLY A 18 -3.69 5.02 21.23
C GLY A 18 -4.31 5.64 19.97
N LYS A 19 -5.07 6.71 20.21
CA LYS A 19 -5.86 7.43 19.21
C LYS A 19 -5.33 8.85 18.98
N VAL A 20 -5.14 9.23 17.72
CA VAL A 20 -4.78 10.60 17.34
C VAL A 20 -5.97 11.56 17.40
N LYS A 21 -5.69 12.82 17.72
CA LYS A 21 -6.67 13.87 18.03
C LYS A 21 -6.88 14.87 16.89
N SER A 22 -5.94 14.99 15.95
CA SER A 22 -6.02 15.90 14.79
C SER A 22 -5.24 15.35 13.59
N SER A 23 -5.36 16.03 12.44
CA SER A 23 -4.56 15.73 11.24
C SER A 23 -3.06 16.00 11.46
N ASP A 24 -2.69 17.02 12.24
CA ASP A 24 -1.31 17.32 12.59
C ASP A 24 -0.72 16.23 13.49
N ASP A 25 -1.48 15.77 14.48
CA ASP A 25 -1.11 14.67 15.38
C ASP A 25 -0.93 13.34 14.60
N LEU A 26 -1.84 13.08 13.64
CA LEU A 26 -1.71 11.97 12.67
C LEU A 26 -0.43 12.09 11.83
N PHE A 27 -0.15 13.26 11.26
CA PHE A 27 1.01 13.49 10.39
C PHE A 27 2.33 13.42 11.16
N HIS A 28 2.43 14.06 12.33
CA HIS A 28 3.61 14.05 13.18
C HIS A 28 4.01 12.64 13.62
N GLN A 29 3.03 11.81 13.99
CA GLN A 29 3.30 10.43 14.45
C GLN A 29 3.51 9.45 13.28
N ALA A 30 2.82 9.61 12.15
CA ALA A 30 2.99 8.72 10.99
C ALA A 30 4.26 9.02 10.17
N TYR A 31 4.65 10.30 10.06
CA TYR A 31 5.81 10.76 9.30
C TYR A 31 6.67 11.77 10.11
N PRO A 32 7.42 11.29 11.14
CA PRO A 32 8.21 12.17 12.02
C PRO A 32 9.42 12.84 11.33
N SER A 33 9.85 12.35 10.17
CA SER A 33 10.87 12.98 9.32
C SER A 33 10.34 14.26 8.68
N ASP A 34 9.24 14.14 7.95
CA ASP A 34 8.78 15.15 7.00
C ASP A 34 7.90 16.21 7.67
N SER A 35 7.21 15.84 8.75
CA SER A 35 6.54 16.80 9.62
C SER A 35 7.53 17.75 10.35
N ARG A 36 8.77 17.33 10.63
CA ARG A 36 9.85 18.23 11.12
C ARG A 36 10.44 19.14 10.03
N ARG A 37 10.20 18.83 8.75
CA ARG A 37 10.59 19.65 7.59
C ARG A 37 9.45 20.56 7.11
N SER A 38 8.24 20.37 7.65
CA SER A 38 7.02 21.09 7.28
C SER A 38 6.70 22.18 8.30
N LYS A 39 6.16 23.32 7.85
CA LYS A 39 5.75 24.42 8.76
C LYS A 39 4.36 24.21 9.35
N SER A 40 3.43 23.70 8.54
CA SER A 40 2.01 23.51 8.89
C SER A 40 1.31 22.68 7.81
N ILE A 41 0.21 22.00 8.15
CA ILE A 41 -0.71 21.44 7.17
C ILE A 41 -1.57 22.59 6.60
N ILE A 42 -1.65 22.71 5.27
CA ILE A 42 -2.48 23.73 4.59
C ILE A 42 -3.95 23.32 4.61
N GLN A 43 -4.25 22.10 4.13
CA GLN A 43 -5.59 21.51 4.12
C GLN A 43 -5.47 20.02 4.48
N SER A 44 -6.55 19.43 5.02
CA SER A 44 -6.62 18.00 5.27
C SER A 44 -8.01 17.48 4.89
N SER A 45 -8.04 16.39 4.11
CA SER A 45 -9.25 15.67 3.73
C SER A 45 -9.91 14.92 4.90
N PHE A 46 -9.27 14.87 6.08
CA PHE A 46 -9.81 14.25 7.29
C PHE A 46 -10.71 15.24 8.04
N PRO A 47 -12.05 15.08 8.03
CA PRO A 47 -12.93 16.02 8.72
C PRO A 47 -12.77 15.90 10.23
N ARG A 48 -12.68 17.03 10.94
CA ARG A 48 -12.41 17.12 12.40
C ARG A 48 -13.33 16.24 13.28
N ARG A 49 -14.51 15.86 12.79
CA ARG A 49 -15.43 14.94 13.48
C ARG A 49 -14.95 13.48 13.51
N LEU A 50 -14.19 13.03 12.51
CA LEU A 50 -13.69 11.66 12.40
C LEU A 50 -12.75 11.30 13.57
N PHE A 51 -11.88 12.25 13.96
CA PHE A 51 -11.02 12.13 15.15
C PHE A 51 -11.79 12.08 16.48
N ARG A 52 -13.10 12.38 16.49
CA ARG A 52 -13.98 12.11 17.65
C ARG A 52 -14.66 10.76 17.50
N GLU A 53 -15.25 10.48 16.34
CA GLU A 53 -16.11 9.32 16.08
C GLU A 53 -15.38 7.96 15.91
N LYS A 54 -14.13 7.93 15.43
CA LYS A 54 -13.42 6.70 15.07
C LYS A 54 -12.12 6.50 15.85
N GLN A 55 -11.67 5.25 16.00
CA GLN A 55 -10.30 4.94 16.43
C GLN A 55 -9.39 5.12 15.21
N ILE A 56 -8.56 6.16 15.22
CA ILE A 56 -7.52 6.38 14.22
C ILE A 56 -6.18 6.25 14.95
N THR A 57 -5.30 5.40 14.44
CA THR A 57 -3.94 5.20 14.95
C THR A 57 -2.96 5.55 13.81
N PRO A 58 -1.88 6.29 14.08
CA PRO A 58 -0.97 6.76 13.05
C PRO A 58 -0.02 5.63 12.61
N SER A 59 0.16 5.48 11.30
CA SER A 59 1.10 4.54 10.72
C SER A 59 1.54 5.01 9.34
N SER A 60 2.84 4.95 9.07
CA SER A 60 3.34 4.88 7.69
C SER A 60 2.78 3.64 6.99
N ASN A 61 2.69 3.65 5.66
CA ASN A 61 2.29 2.50 4.82
C ASN A 61 1.00 1.81 5.35
N GLY A 62 -0.04 2.61 5.60
CA GLY A 62 -1.19 2.27 6.44
C GLY A 62 -1.85 0.92 6.12
N PHE A 63 -2.11 0.61 4.84
CA PHE A 63 -2.73 -0.65 4.43
C PHE A 63 -1.88 -1.88 4.80
N VAL A 64 -0.61 -1.90 4.38
CA VAL A 64 0.32 -3.02 4.65
C VAL A 64 0.54 -3.19 6.15
N ARG A 65 0.70 -2.08 6.90
CA ARG A 65 0.89 -2.15 8.36
C ARG A 65 -0.40 -2.49 9.12
N ALA A 66 -1.57 -2.16 8.60
CA ALA A 66 -2.84 -2.65 9.15
C ALA A 66 -2.98 -4.16 8.96
N ALA A 67 -2.65 -4.71 7.79
CA ALA A 67 -2.64 -6.15 7.56
C ALA A 67 -1.63 -6.88 8.46
N PHE A 68 -0.40 -6.35 8.57
CA PHE A 68 0.63 -6.87 9.48
C PHE A 68 0.17 -6.84 10.95
N HIS A 69 -0.34 -5.71 11.44
CA HIS A 69 -0.82 -5.61 12.81
C HIS A 69 -2.08 -6.47 13.06
N ALA A 70 -2.95 -6.67 12.07
CA ALA A 70 -4.08 -7.59 12.17
C ALA A 70 -3.64 -9.06 12.27
N TYR A 71 -2.62 -9.45 11.50
CA TYR A 71 -2.03 -10.79 11.53
C TYR A 71 -1.29 -11.06 12.85
N SER A 72 -0.36 -10.19 13.26
CA SER A 72 0.46 -10.38 14.46
C SER A 72 -0.27 -10.03 15.77
N GLY A 73 -1.31 -9.20 15.73
CA GLY A 73 -2.13 -8.83 16.88
C GLY A 73 -3.41 -9.67 17.03
N HIS A 74 -3.74 -10.50 16.04
CA HIS A 74 -5.03 -11.20 15.91
C HIS A 74 -6.22 -10.24 15.97
N HIS A 75 -6.25 -9.24 15.08
CA HIS A 75 -7.39 -8.31 14.96
C HIS A 75 -8.19 -8.62 13.68
N HIS A 76 -9.52 -8.44 13.71
CA HIS A 76 -10.34 -8.53 12.50
C HIS A 76 -9.91 -7.46 11.49
N LEU A 77 -9.54 -7.88 10.28
CA LEU A 77 -9.13 -6.97 9.22
C LEU A 77 -10.35 -6.57 8.38
N ASN A 78 -10.70 -5.29 8.36
CA ASN A 78 -11.73 -4.76 7.48
C ASN A 78 -11.01 -4.01 6.36
N ILE A 79 -11.26 -4.39 5.11
CA ILE A 79 -10.60 -3.84 3.93
C ILE A 79 -11.65 -3.12 3.07
N ARG A 80 -11.38 -1.86 2.72
CA ARG A 80 -12.13 -1.16 1.68
C ARG A 80 -11.47 -1.37 0.32
N LEU A 81 -12.25 -1.16 -0.74
CA LEU A 81 -11.76 -1.17 -2.10
C LEU A 81 -10.66 -0.13 -2.34
N GLU A 82 -10.80 1.06 -1.76
CA GLU A 82 -9.84 2.14 -1.94
C GLU A 82 -8.50 1.85 -1.25
N ASP A 83 -8.48 1.08 -0.16
CA ASP A 83 -7.24 0.68 0.52
C ASP A 83 -6.36 -0.17 -0.41
N VAL A 84 -7.00 -1.04 -1.22
CA VAL A 84 -6.34 -1.88 -2.23
C VAL A 84 -6.01 -1.08 -3.49
N TRP A 85 -6.99 -0.35 -4.04
CA TRP A 85 -6.82 0.40 -5.30
C TRP A 85 -5.75 1.49 -5.17
N PHE A 86 -5.72 2.25 -4.08
CA PHE A 86 -4.67 3.25 -3.85
C PHE A 86 -3.30 2.62 -3.59
N SER A 87 -3.24 1.40 -3.05
CA SER A 87 -1.97 0.66 -2.91
C SER A 87 -1.40 0.23 -4.27
N ILE A 88 -2.26 -0.22 -5.20
CA ILE A 88 -1.90 -0.49 -6.60
C ILE A 88 -1.38 0.80 -7.26
N LEU A 89 -2.18 1.88 -7.21
CA LEU A 89 -1.80 3.17 -7.80
C LEU A 89 -0.50 3.75 -7.22
N SER A 90 -0.18 3.49 -5.95
CA SER A 90 1.06 3.98 -5.32
C SER A 90 2.31 3.31 -5.88
N GLN A 91 2.32 1.98 -6.02
CA GLN A 91 3.48 1.23 -6.55
C GLN A 91 3.72 1.58 -8.03
N LEU A 92 2.62 1.60 -8.78
CA LEU A 92 2.55 2.05 -10.17
C LEU A 92 3.15 3.45 -10.38
N ASN A 93 2.82 4.42 -9.52
CA ASN A 93 3.33 5.78 -9.64
C ASN A 93 4.86 5.82 -9.54
N PHE A 94 5.47 5.00 -8.67
CA PHE A 94 6.93 4.88 -8.62
C PHE A 94 7.52 4.30 -9.91
N PHE A 95 6.87 3.29 -10.51
CA PHE A 95 7.29 2.72 -11.79
C PHE A 95 7.24 3.76 -12.93
N ILE A 96 6.14 4.51 -13.05
CA ILE A 96 5.98 5.55 -14.07
C ILE A 96 7.07 6.63 -13.95
N ASN A 97 7.35 7.10 -12.73
CA ASN A 97 8.38 8.13 -12.51
C ASN A 97 9.81 7.60 -12.74
N ALA A 98 10.08 6.32 -12.44
CA ALA A 98 11.38 5.71 -12.69
C ALA A 98 11.68 5.53 -14.19
N HIS A 99 10.65 5.25 -15.00
CA HIS A 99 10.75 4.97 -16.44
C HIS A 99 10.17 6.09 -17.31
N ALA A 100 10.10 7.33 -16.81
CA ALA A 100 9.33 8.43 -17.42
C ALA A 100 9.70 8.77 -18.88
N GLU A 101 10.98 8.60 -19.27
CA GLU A 101 11.43 8.80 -20.65
C GLU A 101 11.03 7.63 -21.56
N GLU A 102 11.28 6.39 -21.12
CA GLU A 102 10.92 5.15 -21.81
C GLU A 102 9.40 5.03 -22.02
N LEU A 103 8.63 5.53 -21.06
CA LEU A 103 7.18 5.56 -21.07
C LEU A 103 6.58 6.87 -21.61
N ARG A 104 7.38 7.86 -22.05
CA ARG A 104 6.84 9.13 -22.58
C ARG A 104 5.81 8.88 -23.68
N ALA A 105 6.14 8.01 -24.64
CA ALA A 105 5.28 7.65 -25.75
C ALA A 105 3.99 6.89 -25.36
N PHE A 106 3.89 6.37 -24.12
CA PHE A 106 2.66 5.81 -23.57
C PHE A 106 1.75 6.88 -22.94
N PHE A 107 2.28 8.04 -22.54
CA PHE A 107 1.56 9.03 -21.73
C PHE A 107 1.31 10.38 -22.41
N VAL A 108 2.27 10.91 -23.19
CA VAL A 108 2.16 12.24 -23.81
C VAL A 108 2.78 12.28 -25.22
N SER A 109 2.21 13.11 -26.10
CA SER A 109 2.64 13.29 -27.49
C SER A 109 3.54 14.52 -27.71
N HIS A 110 4.06 15.13 -26.64
CA HIS A 110 4.97 16.28 -26.70
C HIS A 110 6.36 15.89 -26.16
N GLU A 111 7.41 16.54 -26.69
CA GLU A 111 8.74 16.49 -26.07
C GLU A 111 8.80 17.43 -24.86
N GLY A 112 9.78 17.21 -23.97
CA GLY A 112 9.93 18.02 -22.75
C GLY A 112 8.75 17.91 -21.77
N THR A 113 8.44 19.02 -21.10
CA THR A 113 7.33 19.13 -20.14
C THR A 113 6.34 20.21 -20.58
N GLN A 114 5.04 19.91 -20.52
CA GLN A 114 3.97 20.88 -20.73
C GLN A 114 3.41 21.31 -19.38
N GLU A 115 3.31 22.61 -19.15
CA GLU A 115 2.67 23.16 -17.94
C GLU A 115 1.15 23.01 -18.04
N LEU A 116 0.54 22.34 -17.05
CA LEU A 116 -0.90 22.16 -16.93
C LEU A 116 -1.43 23.05 -15.78
N GLU A 117 -1.57 24.33 -16.06
CA GLU A 117 -2.05 25.31 -15.08
C GLU A 117 -3.59 25.31 -15.00
N ILE A 118 -4.13 24.89 -13.85
CA ILE A 118 -5.55 25.06 -13.53
C ILE A 118 -5.69 26.35 -12.70
N LYS A 119 -6.27 27.40 -13.31
CA LYS A 119 -6.56 28.67 -12.63
C LYS A 119 -7.94 28.63 -11.98
N ASP A 120 -7.97 28.50 -10.65
CA ASP A 120 -9.17 28.74 -9.81
C ASP A 120 -9.10 30.09 -9.09
N ALA A 121 -10.25 30.69 -8.78
CA ALA A 121 -10.40 32.00 -8.15
C ALA A 121 -10.23 31.96 -6.61
N GLY A 122 -9.28 31.17 -6.12
CA GLY A 122 -9.10 30.87 -4.71
C GLY A 122 -7.85 31.50 -4.07
N SER A 123 -7.97 31.94 -2.82
CA SER A 123 -6.80 32.05 -1.92
C SER A 123 -6.47 30.68 -1.34
N ILE A 124 -5.23 30.46 -0.90
CA ILE A 124 -4.77 29.24 -0.20
C ILE A 124 -5.66 28.82 0.99
N ASN A 125 -6.42 29.76 1.56
CA ASN A 125 -7.35 29.53 2.67
C ASN A 125 -8.75 29.03 2.24
N TYR A 126 -9.08 29.06 0.94
CA TYR A 126 -10.45 28.87 0.43
C TYR A 126 -10.57 28.00 -0.83
N ALA A 127 -9.49 27.73 -1.57
CA ALA A 127 -9.51 26.85 -2.75
C ALA A 127 -9.79 25.38 -2.37
N ASP A 128 -10.56 24.66 -3.18
CA ASP A 128 -10.79 23.21 -2.99
C ASP A 128 -9.79 22.37 -3.80
N PHE A 129 -8.66 22.06 -3.17
CA PHE A 129 -7.63 21.19 -3.75
C PHE A 129 -8.11 19.74 -3.97
N GLY A 130 -9.25 19.34 -3.41
CA GLY A 130 -9.86 18.01 -3.63
C GLY A 130 -10.57 17.92 -4.99
N ASP A 131 -11.39 18.91 -5.33
CA ASP A 131 -12.08 18.96 -6.63
C ASP A 131 -11.10 19.19 -7.78
N MET A 132 -10.09 20.06 -7.57
CA MET A 132 -9.02 20.27 -8.54
C MET A 132 -8.20 18.98 -8.79
N ALA A 133 -8.01 18.13 -7.79
CA ALA A 133 -7.35 16.83 -7.96
C ALA A 133 -8.24 15.79 -8.69
N TYR A 134 -9.56 15.85 -8.52
CA TYR A 134 -10.52 14.97 -9.20
C TYR A 134 -10.52 15.20 -10.72
N LEU A 135 -10.41 16.46 -11.17
CA LEU A 135 -10.34 16.82 -12.59
C LEU A 135 -9.16 16.21 -13.35
N MET A 136 -8.09 15.78 -12.66
CA MET A 136 -6.86 15.27 -13.28
C MET A 136 -6.85 13.75 -13.55
N SER A 137 -7.91 13.01 -13.20
CA SER A 137 -7.84 11.55 -12.99
C SER A 137 -8.25 10.64 -14.18
N ARG A 138 -7.96 11.03 -15.44
CA ARG A 138 -8.04 10.15 -16.63
C ARG A 138 -6.73 10.30 -17.44
N PRO A 139 -6.12 9.25 -18.03
CA PRO A 139 -6.61 7.87 -18.22
C PRO A 139 -5.61 6.72 -17.86
N LEU A 140 -6.07 5.47 -18.07
CA LEU A 140 -5.37 4.22 -18.48
C LEU A 140 -3.83 4.07 -18.34
N GLN A 141 -3.36 2.95 -17.76
CA GLN A 141 -2.10 2.19 -18.04
C GLN A 141 -2.14 0.84 -17.27
N GLU A 142 -1.12 -0.05 -17.30
CA GLU A 142 -0.73 -1.02 -16.23
C GLU A 142 0.43 -2.00 -16.68
N ASN A 143 1.19 -2.71 -15.79
CA ASN A 143 2.06 -3.88 -16.15
C ASN A 143 2.57 -4.85 -15.01
N ILE A 144 3.25 -5.98 -15.34
CA ILE A 144 3.50 -7.23 -14.52
C ILE A 144 4.98 -7.40 -13.97
N VAL A 145 5.63 -8.53 -13.57
CA VAL A 145 5.59 -10.02 -13.82
C VAL A 145 6.25 -10.87 -12.66
N ASP A 146 6.14 -12.23 -12.66
CA ASP A 146 6.75 -13.18 -11.67
C ASP A 146 8.20 -13.66 -11.98
N PRO A 147 9.09 -13.65 -10.97
CA PRO A 147 10.32 -14.44 -10.90
C PRO A 147 10.34 -15.39 -9.69
N THR A 148 11.07 -16.52 -9.77
CA THR A 148 11.08 -17.47 -8.64
C THR A 148 12.50 -17.96 -8.32
N PHE A 149 13.11 -17.19 -7.39
CA PHE A 149 14.38 -17.31 -6.64
C PHE A 149 14.56 -18.65 -5.84
N HIS A 150 15.20 -18.82 -4.64
CA HIS A 150 15.50 -20.00 -3.71
C HIS A 150 16.64 -21.18 -3.70
N THR A 151 17.62 -21.51 -4.62
CA THR A 151 18.47 -22.78 -4.68
C THR A 151 19.97 -22.59 -4.61
N TRP A 152 20.59 -21.96 -5.63
CA TRP A 152 21.84 -22.52 -6.18
C TRP A 152 23.11 -22.09 -5.40
N CYS A 153 22.88 -21.71 -4.16
CA CYS A 153 23.49 -20.53 -3.56
C CYS A 153 23.62 -20.72 -2.02
N MET A 154 23.42 -21.96 -1.49
CA MET A 154 23.90 -22.34 -0.15
C MET A 154 25.00 -23.37 -0.16
N SER A 155 26.01 -23.06 0.64
CA SER A 155 27.18 -23.85 0.95
C SER A 155 27.74 -23.30 2.25
N SER A 156 28.16 -24.17 3.17
CA SER A 156 28.73 -23.79 4.46
C SER A 156 30.09 -24.45 4.65
N PHE A 157 31.13 -23.65 4.88
CA PHE A 157 32.54 -24.05 4.91
C PHE A 157 33.12 -24.03 6.34
N SER A 158 34.39 -24.39 6.50
CA SER A 158 35.05 -24.51 7.81
C SER A 158 35.28 -23.19 8.54
N THR A 159 35.34 -22.06 7.83
CA THR A 159 35.43 -20.70 8.40
C THR A 159 34.08 -20.00 8.51
N THR A 160 32.99 -20.61 8.04
CA THR A 160 31.65 -20.01 7.97
C THR A 160 31.08 -19.82 9.38
N THR A 161 31.02 -18.56 9.82
CA THR A 161 30.35 -18.12 11.05
C THR A 161 28.83 -18.25 10.93
N ASP A 162 28.07 -18.06 12.02
CA ASP A 162 26.61 -18.08 11.91
C ASP A 162 26.04 -16.89 11.11
N SER A 163 26.76 -15.76 11.04
CA SER A 163 26.46 -14.69 10.07
C SER A 163 26.66 -15.17 8.65
N ASP A 164 27.76 -15.88 8.38
CA ASP A 164 28.01 -16.49 7.08
C ASP A 164 27.02 -17.62 6.78
N ARG A 165 26.45 -18.33 7.77
CA ARG A 165 25.33 -19.28 7.63
C ARG A 165 23.96 -18.61 7.49
N VAL A 166 23.86 -17.29 7.67
CA VAL A 166 22.63 -16.51 7.42
C VAL A 166 22.72 -15.78 6.09
N VAL A 167 23.87 -15.21 5.72
CA VAL A 167 24.17 -14.84 4.33
C VAL A 167 24.07 -16.10 3.46
N ALA A 168 24.72 -17.18 3.91
CA ALA A 168 24.49 -18.53 3.47
C ALA A 168 23.33 -19.25 4.22
N SER A 169 22.21 -18.54 4.43
CA SER A 169 20.84 -19.09 4.31
C SER A 169 19.90 -18.22 3.45
N VAL A 170 20.18 -16.93 3.24
CA VAL A 170 19.39 -15.96 2.42
C VAL A 170 19.65 -15.99 0.90
N LEU A 171 20.87 -16.22 0.40
CA LEU A 171 21.14 -16.18 -1.06
C LEU A 171 20.61 -17.39 -1.87
N MET A 172 20.39 -18.53 -1.21
CA MET A 172 19.53 -19.68 -1.56
C MET A 172 18.21 -19.54 -0.78
N MET A 173 17.83 -18.29 -0.55
CA MET A 173 16.49 -17.86 -0.88
C MET A 173 16.47 -17.23 -2.31
N GLY A 174 17.47 -17.51 -3.22
CA GLY A 174 17.69 -16.98 -4.62
C GLY A 174 17.61 -17.81 -5.97
N ALA A 175 17.47 -19.16 -6.05
CA ALA A 175 17.01 -19.98 -7.27
C ALA A 175 16.21 -21.39 -7.18
N LEU A 176 15.36 -21.74 -6.17
CA LEU A 176 14.59 -22.99 -5.80
C LEU A 176 13.08 -22.75 -5.55
N GLN A 177 12.55 -21.52 -5.41
CA GLN A 177 11.12 -21.22 -5.18
C GLN A 177 10.31 -21.40 -6.46
N LYS A 178 10.94 -21.65 -7.63
CA LYS A 178 10.26 -22.37 -8.74
C LYS A 178 9.85 -23.80 -8.32
N TYR A 179 10.31 -24.30 -7.16
CA TYR A 179 10.16 -25.68 -6.70
C TYR A 179 9.77 -25.85 -5.20
N PHE A 180 9.93 -24.87 -4.30
CA PHE A 180 9.68 -24.99 -2.85
C PHE A 180 9.10 -23.72 -2.17
N SER A 181 8.41 -23.89 -1.03
CA SER A 181 7.82 -22.81 -0.20
C SER A 181 8.14 -22.99 1.29
N TYR A 182 8.31 -21.89 2.01
CA TYR A 182 8.93 -21.85 3.35
C TYR A 182 8.11 -20.98 4.31
N ARG A 183 7.66 -21.54 5.45
CA ARG A 183 6.80 -20.84 6.42
C ARG A 183 7.31 -20.94 7.87
N MET A 184 7.82 -19.83 8.39
CA MET A 184 8.03 -19.66 9.83
C MET A 184 6.68 -19.38 10.50
N THR A 185 6.29 -20.20 11.49
CA THR A 185 4.99 -20.06 12.17
C THR A 185 5.17 -19.37 13.51
N LEU A 186 5.15 -18.04 13.50
CA LEU A 186 4.68 -17.30 14.66
C LEU A 186 3.18 -17.60 14.81
N ASP A 187 2.69 -17.73 16.04
CA ASP A 187 1.28 -18.00 16.30
C ASP A 187 0.49 -16.70 16.05
N CYS A 188 0.12 -16.51 14.78
CA CYS A 188 -0.34 -15.27 14.18
C CYS A 188 -1.39 -15.60 13.12
N GLY A 189 -2.42 -14.78 13.03
CA GLY A 189 -3.57 -15.04 12.18
C GLY A 189 -4.59 -13.94 12.29
N ILE A 190 -5.08 -13.48 11.15
CA ILE A 190 -6.24 -12.61 11.09
C ILE A 190 -7.46 -13.50 11.44
N PRO A 191 -8.28 -13.19 12.46
CA PRO A 191 -9.42 -14.02 12.84
C PRO A 191 -10.51 -14.05 11.75
N SER A 192 -10.78 -12.90 11.15
CA SER A 192 -11.60 -12.79 9.94
C SER A 192 -11.18 -11.59 9.09
N VAL A 193 -11.36 -11.73 7.77
CA VAL A 193 -11.27 -10.63 6.81
C VAL A 193 -12.68 -10.22 6.38
N THR A 194 -13.01 -8.94 6.49
CA THR A 194 -14.23 -8.36 5.92
C THR A 194 -13.87 -7.50 4.72
N LEU A 195 -14.39 -7.88 3.55
CA LEU A 195 -14.38 -7.03 2.36
C LEU A 195 -15.63 -6.15 2.37
N LEU A 196 -15.44 -4.84 2.39
CA LEU A 196 -16.53 -3.86 2.31
C LEU A 196 -16.99 -3.68 0.84
N GLY A 197 -18.11 -3.00 0.59
CA GLY A 197 -18.69 -2.84 -0.75
C GLY A 197 -19.63 -3.98 -1.19
N VAL A 198 -19.73 -4.22 -2.50
CA VAL A 198 -20.43 -5.37 -3.11
C VAL A 198 -19.47 -6.18 -4.00
N ARG A 199 -19.83 -7.41 -4.40
CA ARG A 199 -18.95 -8.32 -5.17
C ARG A 199 -18.53 -7.68 -6.48
N GLU A 200 -19.49 -7.02 -7.11
CA GLU A 200 -19.42 -6.41 -8.43
C GLU A 200 -18.35 -5.29 -8.45
N ASP A 201 -18.18 -4.58 -7.33
CA ASP A 201 -17.12 -3.57 -7.16
C ASP A 201 -15.72 -4.20 -7.12
N TRP A 202 -15.59 -5.38 -6.49
CA TRP A 202 -14.32 -6.14 -6.41
C TRP A 202 -13.97 -6.81 -7.74
N GLU A 203 -14.97 -7.31 -8.46
CA GLU A 203 -14.82 -7.79 -9.83
C GLU A 203 -14.42 -6.65 -10.78
N GLU A 204 -14.93 -5.43 -10.58
CA GLU A 204 -14.47 -4.23 -11.30
C GLU A 204 -13.01 -3.87 -10.95
N ILE A 205 -12.58 -3.99 -9.69
CA ILE A 205 -11.14 -3.83 -9.32
C ILE A 205 -10.25 -4.89 -9.97
N LEU A 206 -10.71 -6.14 -10.13
CA LEU A 206 -9.93 -7.19 -10.81
C LEU A 206 -9.90 -6.98 -12.34
N ASN A 207 -10.98 -6.45 -12.91
CA ASN A 207 -11.11 -6.26 -14.35
C ASN A 207 -10.52 -4.93 -14.87
N ARG A 208 -10.35 -3.90 -14.02
CA ARG A 208 -9.67 -2.65 -14.40
C ARG A 208 -8.23 -2.88 -14.89
N PRO A 209 -7.38 -3.61 -14.16
CA PRO A 209 -6.14 -4.20 -14.64
C PRO A 209 -6.21 -4.80 -16.05
N ASN A 210 -7.25 -5.60 -16.31
CA ASN A 210 -7.36 -6.35 -17.56
C ASN A 210 -7.95 -5.53 -18.73
N ARG A 211 -8.28 -4.23 -18.53
CA ARG A 211 -8.82 -3.34 -19.58
C ARG A 211 -7.81 -2.31 -20.10
N ALA A 212 -6.66 -2.14 -19.44
CA ALA A 212 -5.63 -1.19 -19.88
C ALA A 212 -4.22 -1.80 -20.01
N GLY A 213 -3.75 -2.64 -19.07
CA GLY A 213 -2.42 -3.27 -19.22
C GLY A 213 -1.97 -4.36 -18.25
N LEU A 214 -2.67 -4.62 -17.14
CA LEU A 214 -2.35 -5.72 -16.21
C LEU A 214 -3.29 -6.91 -16.41
N THR A 215 -2.80 -7.88 -17.14
CA THR A 215 -2.86 -9.25 -16.62
C THR A 215 -2.16 -9.28 -15.25
N CYS A 216 -2.90 -9.04 -14.18
CA CYS A 216 -2.44 -9.37 -12.82
C CYS A 216 -2.22 -10.88 -12.72
N CYS A 217 -0.97 -11.32 -12.84
CA CYS A 217 -0.55 -12.63 -12.39
C CYS A 217 -0.62 -12.68 -10.86
N PHE A 218 -1.78 -13.07 -10.33
CA PHE A 218 -1.98 -13.57 -8.97
C PHE A 218 -1.71 -15.08 -8.92
#